data_AF-A0AAV6FNV4-F1
#
_entry.id   AF-A0AAV6FNV4-F1
#
_cell.length_a   1.000
_cell.length_b   1.000
_cell.length_c   1.000
_cell.angle_alpha   90.00
_cell.angle_beta   90.00
_cell.angle_gamma   90.00
#
_symmetry.space_group_name_H-M   'P 1'
#
loop_
_entity.id
_entity.type
_entity.pdbx_description
1 polymer ?
#
loop_
_entity_poly.entity_id
_entity_poly.type
_entity_poly.pdbx_seq_one_letter_code
_entity_poly.pdbx_strand_id
1 'polypeptide(L)'
;MERPVANDSLPLTVVLSMSLVQIMDVDEKNQVLTTNIWVNMKWFDHYLKWNQTEYPGVKNLRFTTDQVWTPDILLYNSADDKFDSMFKTNVLCNSSGFCEYLPPGIFMSTCNVDVRWFPFDIQKCELKFGSWTFDGWLLDLQMTDADISGYMPNGEWDLVGVPGTRNEVFYDCCKEPYPDVTFVVTIRRRTLYYALNLLIPCMLLSSMTLLTFLLPADSGEKISLGITVLLSLTVFMLLVAEIMPATSDSIPLIEGSTLPV
;
A
#
# COMPACT_ATOMS: atom_id res chain seq x y z
N MET A 1 24.41 -13.31 -13.17
CA MET A 1 24.58 -12.71 -14.52
C MET A 1 25.16 -11.33 -14.34
N GLU A 2 25.96 -10.87 -15.29
CA GLU A 2 26.57 -9.55 -15.29
C GLU A 2 25.58 -8.49 -15.79
N ARG A 3 25.75 -7.24 -15.36
CA ARG A 3 24.91 -6.11 -15.76
C ARG A 3 25.10 -5.82 -17.26
N PRO A 4 24.01 -5.64 -18.05
CA PRO A 4 24.09 -5.63 -19.51
C PRO A 4 24.50 -4.27 -20.11
N VAL A 5 25.66 -3.75 -19.68
CA VAL A 5 26.23 -2.49 -20.17
C VAL A 5 27.41 -2.73 -21.12
N ALA A 6 27.62 -1.81 -22.05
CA ALA A 6 28.77 -1.85 -22.96
C ALA A 6 30.08 -1.40 -22.27
N ASN A 7 29.96 -0.55 -21.26
CA ASN A 7 31.05 0.01 -20.49
C ASN A 7 30.64 0.00 -19.01
N ASP A 8 31.40 -0.70 -18.17
CA ASP A 8 31.09 -0.88 -16.76
C ASP A 8 31.06 0.42 -15.96
N SER A 9 31.74 1.46 -16.44
CA SER A 9 31.74 2.79 -15.79
C SER A 9 30.45 3.57 -15.96
N LEU A 10 29.54 3.17 -16.86
CA LEU A 10 28.25 3.85 -17.07
C LEU A 10 27.15 3.16 -16.29
N PRO A 11 26.19 3.90 -15.68
CA PRO A 11 25.04 3.31 -15.02
C PRO A 11 24.10 2.65 -16.04
N LEU A 12 23.39 1.61 -15.59
CA LEU A 12 22.26 1.06 -16.34
C LEU A 12 20.99 1.80 -15.92
N THR A 13 20.32 2.45 -16.87
CA THR A 13 19.02 3.08 -16.60
C THR A 13 17.90 2.05 -16.61
N VAL A 14 17.17 1.95 -15.51
CA VAL A 14 15.97 1.12 -15.37
C VAL A 14 14.78 2.05 -15.16
N VAL A 15 13.80 2.00 -16.06
CA VAL A 15 12.55 2.75 -15.92
C VAL A 15 11.53 1.88 -15.21
N LEU A 16 11.06 2.35 -14.05
CA LEU A 16 10.07 1.72 -13.20
C LEU A 16 8.73 2.44 -13.32
N SER A 17 7.66 1.65 -13.45
CA SER A 17 6.28 2.08 -13.27
C SER A 17 5.53 0.98 -12.53
N MET A 18 4.38 1.31 -11.95
CA MET A 18 3.49 0.32 -11.36
C MET A 18 2.07 0.49 -11.86
N SER A 19 1.37 -0.62 -12.05
CA SER A 19 -0.06 -0.64 -12.30
C SER A 19 -0.78 -1.18 -11.07
N LEU A 20 -1.59 -0.35 -10.42
CA LEU A 20 -2.38 -0.78 -9.26
C LEU A 20 -3.65 -1.47 -9.77
N VAL A 21 -3.71 -2.80 -9.59
CA VAL A 21 -4.86 -3.60 -10.05
C VAL A 21 -5.96 -3.60 -9.00
N GLN A 22 -5.61 -3.84 -7.74
CA GLN A 22 -6.59 -3.95 -6.67
C GLN A 22 -5.97 -3.65 -5.31
N ILE A 23 -6.73 -2.97 -4.45
CA ILE A 23 -6.47 -2.95 -3.00
C ILE A 23 -7.18 -4.15 -2.41
N MET A 24 -6.41 -5.11 -1.92
CA MET A 24 -6.92 -6.39 -1.43
C MET A 24 -7.44 -6.23 0.00
N ASP A 25 -6.64 -5.61 0.85
CA ASP A 25 -6.94 -5.46 2.28
C ASP A 25 -6.13 -4.30 2.88
N VAL A 26 -6.71 -3.67 3.90
CA VAL A 26 -6.07 -2.65 4.73
C VAL A 26 -6.27 -3.08 6.18
N ASP A 27 -5.25 -3.70 6.76
CA ASP A 27 -5.29 -4.10 8.16
C ASP A 27 -4.87 -2.90 9.01
N GLU A 28 -5.85 -2.15 9.50
CA GLU A 28 -5.54 -0.96 10.32
C GLU A 28 -4.85 -1.36 11.63
N LYS A 29 -5.21 -2.51 12.20
CA LYS A 29 -4.70 -2.99 13.48
C LYS A 29 -3.22 -3.32 13.41
N ASN A 30 -2.81 -4.05 12.39
CA ASN A 30 -1.41 -4.41 12.16
C ASN A 30 -0.66 -3.37 11.32
N GLN A 31 -1.34 -2.30 10.87
CA GLN A 31 -0.77 -1.24 10.04
C GLN A 31 -0.18 -1.75 8.73
N VAL A 32 -0.92 -2.63 8.03
CA VAL A 32 -0.47 -3.28 6.79
C VAL A 32 -1.44 -3.01 5.65
N LEU A 33 -0.90 -2.57 4.51
CA LEU A 33 -1.64 -2.46 3.25
C LEU A 33 -1.24 -3.61 2.33
N THR A 34 -2.24 -4.39 1.89
CA THR A 34 -2.07 -5.48 0.91
C THR A 34 -2.63 -5.09 -0.45
N THR A 35 -1.79 -5.10 -1.48
CA THR A 35 -2.15 -4.64 -2.84
C THR A 35 -1.73 -5.65 -3.90
N ASN A 36 -2.54 -5.76 -4.96
CA ASN A 36 -2.18 -6.48 -6.17
C ASN A 36 -1.66 -5.46 -7.20
N ILE A 37 -0.37 -5.57 -7.53
CA ILE A 37 0.34 -4.61 -8.37
C ILE A 37 1.08 -5.36 -9.47
N TRP A 38 1.06 -4.79 -10.67
CA TRP A 38 1.99 -5.19 -11.73
C TRP A 38 3.13 -4.19 -11.77
N VAL A 39 4.35 -4.68 -11.59
CA VAL A 39 5.54 -3.82 -11.61
C VAL A 39 6.09 -3.83 -13.02
N ASN A 40 6.14 -2.69 -13.70
CA ASN A 40 6.70 -2.57 -15.03
C ASN A 40 8.14 -2.06 -14.94
N MET A 41 9.08 -2.90 -15.39
CA MET A 41 10.50 -2.58 -15.47
C MET A 41 10.95 -2.60 -16.92
N LYS A 42 11.59 -1.52 -17.36
CA LYS A 42 12.15 -1.40 -18.71
C LYS A 42 13.62 -1.04 -18.62
N TRP A 43 14.45 -1.77 -19.34
CA TRP A 43 15.86 -1.47 -19.47
C TRP A 43 16.36 -1.80 -20.86
N PHE A 44 17.58 -1.36 -21.14
CA PHE A 44 18.26 -1.66 -22.37
C PHE A 44 19.38 -2.66 -22.12
N ASP A 45 19.35 -3.78 -22.82
CA ASP A 45 20.38 -4.79 -22.79
C ASP A 45 21.28 -4.66 -24.03
N HIS A 46 22.57 -4.39 -23.82
CA HIS A 46 23.51 -4.24 -24.91
C HIS A 46 23.74 -5.54 -25.69
N TYR A 47 23.70 -6.69 -25.02
CA TYR A 47 24.03 -8.00 -25.58
C TYR A 47 22.87 -8.63 -26.34
N LEU A 48 21.62 -8.26 -26.03
CA LEU A 48 20.41 -8.80 -26.66
C LEU A 48 19.95 -8.00 -27.89
N LYS A 49 20.88 -7.73 -28.80
CA LYS A 49 20.59 -7.06 -30.08
C LYS A 49 20.75 -8.03 -31.23
N TRP A 50 19.82 -7.98 -32.18
CA TRP A 50 19.92 -8.76 -33.40
C TRP A 50 19.40 -7.97 -34.59
N ASN A 51 19.95 -8.27 -35.76
CA ASN A 51 19.54 -7.63 -37.00
C ASN A 51 18.29 -8.32 -37.56
N GLN A 52 17.20 -7.57 -37.72
CA GLN A 52 15.94 -8.11 -38.29
C GLN A 52 16.11 -8.59 -39.73
N THR A 53 17.11 -8.12 -40.47
CA THR A 53 17.36 -8.56 -41.85
C THR A 53 17.94 -9.98 -41.92
N GLU A 54 18.68 -10.40 -40.89
CA GLU A 54 19.27 -11.74 -40.80
C GLU A 54 18.24 -12.77 -40.28
N TYR A 55 17.27 -12.31 -39.50
CA TYR A 55 16.20 -13.13 -38.91
C TYR A 55 14.82 -12.56 -39.31
N PRO A 56 14.36 -12.81 -40.55
CA PRO A 56 13.12 -12.23 -41.05
C PRO A 56 11.92 -12.65 -40.19
N GLY A 57 11.17 -11.66 -39.69
CA GLY A 57 9.96 -11.86 -38.90
C GLY A 57 10.15 -11.89 -37.38
N VAL A 58 11.39 -12.00 -36.89
CA VAL A 58 11.67 -12.05 -35.44
C VAL A 58 11.87 -10.63 -34.88
N LYS A 59 10.77 -10.00 -34.47
CA LYS A 59 10.79 -8.66 -33.86
C LYS A 59 10.97 -8.68 -32.35
N ASN A 60 10.24 -9.56 -31.67
CA ASN A 60 10.25 -9.68 -30.22
C ASN A 60 10.49 -11.13 -29.82
N LEU A 61 11.29 -11.33 -28.78
CA LEU A 61 11.58 -12.62 -28.17
C LEU A 61 11.16 -12.60 -26.70
N ARG A 62 10.76 -13.77 -26.20
CA ARG A 62 10.40 -13.96 -24.79
C ARG A 62 11.46 -14.85 -24.14
N PHE A 63 12.04 -14.35 -23.06
CA PHE A 63 13.04 -15.06 -22.27
C PHE A 63 12.50 -15.35 -20.88
N THR A 64 12.95 -16.43 -20.25
CA THR A 64 12.71 -16.62 -18.82
C THR A 64 13.70 -15.76 -18.02
N THR A 65 13.37 -15.46 -16.75
CA THR A 65 14.23 -14.66 -15.87
C THR A 65 15.58 -15.31 -15.57
N ASP A 66 15.71 -16.63 -15.76
CA ASP A 66 16.97 -17.35 -15.59
C ASP A 66 17.89 -17.28 -16.83
N GLN A 67 17.42 -16.70 -17.94
CA GLN A 67 18.17 -16.59 -19.21
C GLN A 67 18.71 -15.19 -19.47
N VAL A 68 18.16 -14.17 -18.80
CA VAL A 68 18.48 -12.76 -19.03
C VAL A 68 18.67 -12.08 -17.68
N TRP A 69 19.55 -11.08 -17.63
CA TRP A 69 19.71 -10.27 -16.44
C TRP A 69 18.42 -9.49 -16.14
N THR A 70 17.96 -9.52 -14.90
CA THR A 70 16.82 -8.73 -14.42
C THR A 70 17.24 -7.88 -13.22
N PRO A 71 16.78 -6.63 -13.11
CA PRO A 71 17.08 -5.79 -11.95
C PRO A 71 16.45 -6.35 -10.68
N ASP A 72 17.11 -6.13 -9.54
CA ASP A 72 16.72 -6.59 -8.21
C ASP A 72 15.89 -5.54 -7.46
N ILE A 73 14.80 -5.08 -8.09
CA ILE A 73 13.91 -4.07 -7.51
C ILE A 73 13.00 -4.73 -6.47
N LEU A 74 13.15 -4.33 -5.21
CA LEU A 74 12.39 -4.85 -4.07
C LEU A 74 11.66 -3.73 -3.33
N LEU A 75 10.63 -4.12 -2.57
CA LEU A 75 9.89 -3.22 -1.68
C LEU A 75 10.61 -3.13 -0.32
N TYR A 76 11.13 -1.96 0.02
CA TYR A 76 11.91 -1.76 1.25
C TYR A 76 11.06 -1.83 2.51
N ASN A 77 9.86 -1.25 2.48
CA ASN A 77 8.95 -1.21 3.63
C ASN A 77 7.95 -2.38 3.63
N SER A 78 8.40 -3.56 3.19
CA SER A 78 7.60 -4.78 3.17
C SER A 78 7.26 -5.26 4.59
N ALA A 79 6.03 -5.72 4.77
CA ALA A 79 5.53 -6.36 5.98
C ALA A 79 5.40 -7.89 5.82
N ASP A 80 5.78 -8.46 4.67
CA ASP A 80 5.77 -9.90 4.41
C ASP A 80 7.12 -10.52 4.80
N ASP A 81 7.11 -11.76 5.27
CA ASP A 81 8.32 -12.56 5.46
C ASP A 81 9.07 -12.81 4.14
N LYS A 82 8.33 -12.76 3.01
CA LYS A 82 8.87 -12.89 1.64
C LYS A 82 9.02 -11.52 0.97
N PHE A 83 10.24 -10.99 1.03
CA PHE A 83 10.62 -9.74 0.35
C PHE A 83 10.45 -9.77 -1.18
N ASP A 84 10.63 -10.94 -1.82
CA ASP A 84 10.31 -11.12 -3.23
C ASP A 84 8.87 -11.67 -3.37
N SER A 85 7.93 -10.75 -3.51
CA SER A 85 6.50 -11.05 -3.66
C SER A 85 6.06 -11.14 -5.14
N MET A 86 7.00 -11.07 -6.08
CA MET A 86 6.73 -11.04 -7.52
C MET A 86 6.64 -12.45 -8.12
N PHE A 87 5.67 -12.67 -8.99
CA PHE A 87 5.59 -13.90 -9.78
C PHE A 87 6.51 -13.80 -11.00
N LYS A 88 7.43 -14.75 -11.15
CA LYS A 88 8.39 -14.79 -12.26
C LYS A 88 7.69 -15.04 -13.60
N THR A 89 7.41 -13.97 -14.34
CA THR A 89 6.92 -14.03 -15.74
C THR A 89 8.07 -14.00 -16.74
N ASN A 90 7.75 -14.12 -18.03
CA ASN A 90 8.75 -13.98 -19.09
C ASN A 90 9.08 -12.50 -19.36
N VAL A 91 10.34 -12.23 -19.67
CA VAL A 91 10.83 -10.92 -20.13
C VAL A 91 10.64 -10.83 -21.65
N LEU A 92 10.07 -9.73 -22.12
CA LEU A 92 9.92 -9.46 -23.55
C LEU A 92 11.04 -8.53 -24.01
N CYS A 93 11.90 -8.98 -24.91
CA CYS A 93 12.94 -8.14 -25.50
C CYS A 93 12.68 -7.94 -27.00
N ASN A 94 12.87 -6.70 -27.47
CA ASN A 94 12.80 -6.31 -28.88
C ASN A 94 14.20 -6.38 -29.51
N SER A 95 14.28 -6.53 -30.83
CA SER A 95 15.55 -6.64 -31.58
C SER A 95 16.52 -5.48 -31.39
N SER A 96 16.03 -4.33 -30.94
CA SER A 96 16.87 -3.16 -30.61
C SER A 96 17.64 -3.30 -29.29
N GLY A 97 17.35 -4.33 -28.48
CA GLY A 97 17.92 -4.54 -27.14
C GLY A 97 17.07 -3.99 -25.99
N PHE A 98 15.90 -3.42 -26.26
CA PHE A 98 14.99 -2.99 -25.19
C PHE A 98 14.23 -4.18 -24.63
N CYS A 99 14.30 -4.36 -23.32
CA CYS A 99 13.61 -5.41 -22.58
C CYS A 99 12.56 -4.79 -21.65
N GLU A 100 11.39 -5.43 -21.59
CA GLU A 100 10.28 -5.10 -20.72
C GLU A 100 9.93 -6.33 -19.88
N TYR A 101 9.83 -6.11 -18.57
CA TYR A 101 9.47 -7.12 -17.59
C TYR A 101 8.29 -6.62 -16.75
N LEU A 102 7.20 -7.38 -16.76
CA LEU A 102 5.94 -7.03 -16.11
C LEU A 102 5.47 -8.18 -15.19
N PRO A 103 6.17 -8.45 -14.07
CA PRO A 103 5.69 -9.40 -13.10
C PRO A 103 4.49 -8.87 -12.30
N PRO A 104 3.43 -9.67 -12.11
CA PRO A 104 2.41 -9.41 -11.12
C PRO A 104 2.90 -9.81 -9.73
N GLY A 105 2.50 -9.09 -8.69
CA GLY A 105 2.85 -9.40 -7.30
C GLY A 105 1.77 -8.96 -6.33
N ILE A 106 1.69 -9.67 -5.20
CA ILE A 106 0.89 -9.25 -4.05
C ILE A 106 1.86 -8.63 -3.05
N PHE A 107 1.77 -7.32 -2.83
CA PHE A 107 2.67 -6.59 -1.95
C PHE A 107 1.97 -6.30 -0.63
N MET A 108 2.58 -6.76 0.47
CA MET A 108 2.24 -6.35 1.82
C MET A 108 3.24 -5.29 2.28
N SER A 109 2.74 -4.09 2.55
CA SER A 109 3.55 -2.92 2.92
C SER A 109 3.13 -2.40 4.28
N THR A 110 4.09 -1.90 5.03
CA THR A 110 3.83 -1.16 6.27
C THR A 110 3.21 0.20 5.92
N CYS A 111 2.07 0.51 6.53
CA CYS A 111 1.35 1.76 6.34
C CYS A 111 0.88 2.31 7.68
N ASN A 112 1.36 3.50 8.04
CA ASN A 112 0.91 4.17 9.25
C ASN A 112 -0.50 4.74 9.06
N VAL A 113 -1.48 4.10 9.68
CA VAL A 113 -2.90 4.49 9.62
C VAL A 113 -3.20 5.50 10.72
N ASP A 114 -3.73 6.67 10.33
CA ASP A 114 -4.13 7.74 11.26
C ASP A 114 -5.65 7.73 11.47
N VAL A 115 -6.09 7.38 12.68
CA VAL A 115 -7.52 7.19 13.01
C VAL A 115 -8.17 8.41 13.69
N ARG A 116 -7.51 9.58 13.74
CA ARG A 116 -8.05 10.78 14.39
C ARG A 116 -9.46 11.17 13.92
N TRP A 117 -9.70 11.04 12.63
CA TRP A 117 -10.94 11.47 11.97
C TRP A 117 -11.88 10.32 11.61
N PHE A 118 -11.68 9.14 12.21
CA PHE A 118 -12.50 7.96 11.91
C PHE A 118 -14.02 8.26 12.05
N PRO A 119 -14.87 7.82 11.10
CA PRO A 119 -14.58 7.08 9.86
C PRO A 119 -14.34 7.98 8.62
N PHE A 120 -14.21 9.30 8.79
CA PHE A 120 -14.00 10.28 7.71
C PHE A 120 -12.51 10.53 7.45
N ASP A 121 -11.73 9.46 7.42
CA ASP A 121 -10.28 9.47 7.33
C ASP A 121 -9.77 9.32 5.87
N ILE A 122 -8.58 9.88 5.63
CA ILE A 122 -7.81 9.70 4.40
C ILE A 122 -6.47 9.11 4.81
N GLN A 123 -6.13 7.96 4.24
CA GLN A 123 -4.88 7.26 4.52
C GLN A 123 -3.91 7.43 3.36
N LYS A 124 -2.62 7.52 3.69
CA LYS A 124 -1.51 7.64 2.74
C LYS A 124 -0.50 6.55 3.05
N CYS A 125 -0.50 5.52 2.22
CA CYS A 125 0.42 4.40 2.36
C CYS A 125 1.54 4.51 1.32
N GLU A 126 2.78 4.51 1.78
CA GLU A 126 3.96 4.60 0.92
C GLU A 126 4.40 3.21 0.47
N LEU A 127 4.76 3.07 -0.80
CA LEU A 127 5.36 1.88 -1.38
C LEU A 127 6.74 2.26 -1.91
N LYS A 128 7.78 1.88 -1.19
CA LYS A 128 9.16 2.28 -1.49
C LYS A 128 9.89 1.18 -2.25
N PHE A 129 10.10 1.38 -3.54
CA PHE A 129 10.84 0.46 -4.41
C PHE A 129 12.26 0.94 -4.66
N GLY A 130 13.22 0.03 -4.63
CA GLY A 130 14.62 0.32 -4.94
C GLY A 130 15.41 -0.93 -5.26
N SER A 131 16.60 -0.76 -5.85
CA SER A 131 17.54 -1.87 -6.00
C SER A 131 18.08 -2.29 -4.64
N TRP A 132 18.30 -3.58 -4.42
CA TRP A 132 18.84 -4.08 -3.16
C TRP A 132 20.37 -4.08 -3.13
N THR A 133 21.01 -4.43 -4.26
CA THR A 133 22.46 -4.65 -4.34
C THR A 133 23.22 -3.59 -5.12
N PHE A 134 22.55 -2.83 -6.01
CA PHE A 134 23.21 -1.82 -6.83
C PHE A 134 23.01 -0.41 -6.25
N ASP A 135 24.10 0.36 -6.24
CA ASP A 135 24.06 1.79 -5.98
C ASP A 135 23.65 2.60 -7.23
N GLY A 136 23.46 3.91 -7.05
CA GLY A 136 23.06 4.84 -8.10
C GLY A 136 24.14 5.14 -9.15
N TRP A 137 25.40 4.72 -8.94
CA TRP A 137 26.44 4.82 -9.98
C TRP A 137 26.39 3.62 -10.93
N LEU A 138 25.90 2.47 -10.45
CA LEU A 138 25.74 1.25 -11.24
C LEU A 138 24.34 1.12 -11.87
N LEU A 139 23.30 1.54 -11.16
CA LEU A 139 21.90 1.43 -11.58
C LEU A 139 21.18 2.75 -11.32
N ASP A 140 20.77 3.42 -12.40
CA ASP A 140 19.96 4.63 -12.32
C ASP A 140 18.48 4.27 -12.45
N LEU A 141 17.75 4.35 -11.34
CA LEU A 141 16.32 4.04 -11.28
C LEU A 141 15.51 5.29 -11.66
N GLN A 142 14.83 5.25 -12.79
CA GLN A 142 13.95 6.31 -13.29
C GLN A 142 12.49 5.92 -13.08
N MET A 143 11.60 6.89 -12.87
CA MET A 143 10.17 6.62 -12.66
C MET A 143 9.31 7.11 -13.82
N THR A 144 8.23 6.39 -14.07
CA THR A 144 7.06 6.88 -14.80
C THR A 144 5.85 6.84 -13.86
N ASP A 145 4.85 7.69 -14.12
CA ASP A 145 3.62 7.72 -13.33
C ASP A 145 2.98 6.33 -13.20
N ALA A 146 2.28 6.12 -12.08
CA ALA A 146 1.54 4.90 -11.85
C ALA A 146 0.32 4.82 -12.77
N ASP A 147 0.07 3.63 -13.32
CA ASP A 147 -1.11 3.36 -14.14
C ASP A 147 -2.26 2.85 -13.26
N ILE A 148 -3.37 3.58 -13.28
CA ILE A 148 -4.60 3.25 -12.56
C ILE A 148 -5.74 2.87 -13.50
N SER A 149 -5.49 2.77 -14.81
CA SER A 149 -6.53 2.48 -15.82
C SER A 149 -7.18 1.10 -15.63
N GLY A 150 -6.41 0.13 -15.12
CA GLY A 150 -6.88 -1.22 -14.81
C GLY A 150 -7.37 -1.43 -13.37
N TYR A 151 -7.53 -0.36 -12.58
CA TYR A 151 -7.89 -0.48 -11.16
C TYR A 151 -9.32 -1.00 -10.96
N MET A 152 -9.46 -2.08 -10.20
CA MET A 152 -10.75 -2.60 -9.75
C MET A 152 -11.17 -1.90 -8.46
N PRO A 153 -12.33 -1.21 -8.45
CA PRO A 153 -12.77 -0.43 -7.29
C PRO A 153 -13.02 -1.32 -6.08
N ASN A 154 -12.56 -0.87 -4.92
CA ASN A 154 -12.78 -1.53 -3.63
C ASN A 154 -14.13 -1.10 -3.01
N GLY A 155 -14.79 -2.00 -2.28
CA GLY A 155 -16.10 -1.76 -1.68
C GLY A 155 -16.07 -0.95 -0.38
N GLU A 156 -14.90 -0.87 0.27
CA GLU A 156 -14.67 -0.20 1.54
C GLU A 156 -13.84 1.09 1.36
N TRP A 157 -12.93 1.10 0.38
CA TRP A 157 -12.00 2.20 0.15
C TRP A 157 -12.18 2.82 -1.24
N ASP A 158 -12.20 4.14 -1.30
CA ASP A 158 -12.11 4.93 -2.53
C ASP A 158 -10.65 5.31 -2.80
N LEU A 159 -10.13 4.90 -3.96
CA LEU A 159 -8.81 5.33 -4.43
C LEU A 159 -8.86 6.79 -4.88
N VAL A 160 -8.10 7.66 -4.22
CA VAL A 160 -7.99 9.08 -4.57
C VAL A 160 -6.89 9.31 -5.60
N GLY A 161 -5.77 8.60 -5.48
CA GLY A 161 -4.66 8.69 -6.42
C GLY A 161 -3.40 7.97 -5.93
N VAL A 162 -2.42 7.82 -6.84
CA VAL A 162 -1.13 7.17 -6.56
C VAL A 162 0.02 8.03 -7.10
N PRO A 163 0.32 9.20 -6.50
CA PRO A 163 1.48 10.00 -6.89
C PRO A 163 2.79 9.23 -6.66
N GLY A 164 3.72 9.33 -7.62
CA GLY A 164 5.07 8.77 -7.54
C GLY A 164 6.12 9.86 -7.34
N THR A 165 7.18 9.55 -6.59
CA THR A 165 8.33 10.43 -6.39
C THR A 165 9.63 9.63 -6.45
N ARG A 166 10.64 10.16 -7.13
CA ARG A 166 12.00 9.61 -7.16
C ARG A 166 12.84 10.33 -6.11
N ASN A 167 13.49 9.56 -5.25
CA ASN A 167 14.39 10.07 -4.23
C ASN A 167 15.80 9.52 -4.44
N GLU A 168 16.80 10.28 -4.01
CA GLU A 168 18.18 9.81 -3.89
C GLU A 168 18.61 9.96 -2.43
N VAL A 169 18.89 8.82 -1.79
CA VAL A 169 19.28 8.79 -0.38
C VAL A 169 20.78 8.52 -0.29
N PHE A 170 21.48 9.33 0.51
CA PHE A 170 22.86 9.06 0.89
C PHE A 170 22.86 8.53 2.33
N TYR A 171 23.34 7.31 2.51
CA TYR A 171 23.46 6.70 3.84
C TYR A 171 24.81 7.04 4.47
N ASP A 172 24.86 7.19 5.80
CA ASP A 172 26.10 7.53 6.51
C ASP A 172 27.23 6.50 6.34
N CYS A 173 26.90 5.26 5.98
CA CYS A 173 27.87 4.20 5.74
C CYS A 173 28.64 4.35 4.42
N CYS A 174 28.05 4.99 3.41
CA CYS A 174 28.50 4.92 2.01
C CYS A 174 28.52 6.32 1.37
N LYS A 175 29.38 6.52 0.36
CA LYS A 175 29.44 7.80 -0.38
C LYS A 175 28.52 7.80 -1.60
N GLU A 176 28.09 6.62 -2.00
CA GLU A 176 27.26 6.34 -3.15
C GLU A 176 25.79 6.67 -2.84
N PRO A 177 25.06 7.26 -3.81
CA PRO A 177 23.63 7.47 -3.67
C PRO A 177 22.88 6.14 -3.86
N TYR A 178 21.76 5.98 -3.14
CA TYR A 178 20.83 4.88 -3.35
C TYR A 178 19.51 5.47 -3.87
N PRO A 179 19.21 5.32 -5.17
CA PRO A 179 17.99 5.83 -5.75
C PRO A 179 16.81 4.92 -5.38
N ASP A 180 15.71 5.53 -4.97
CA ASP A 180 14.44 4.85 -4.72
C ASP A 180 13.28 5.57 -5.42
N VAL A 181 12.22 4.83 -5.70
CA VAL A 181 10.96 5.34 -6.21
C VAL A 181 9.87 5.01 -5.21
N THR A 182 9.23 6.04 -4.68
CA THR A 182 8.17 5.92 -3.69
C THR A 182 6.82 6.28 -4.33
N PHE A 183 5.91 5.32 -4.37
CA PHE A 183 4.52 5.53 -4.77
C PHE A 183 3.63 5.66 -3.54
N VAL A 184 2.81 6.71 -3.46
CA VAL A 184 1.94 6.96 -2.31
C VAL A 184 0.50 6.62 -2.66
N VAL A 185 0.02 5.47 -2.22
CA VAL A 185 -1.37 5.05 -2.40
C VAL A 185 -2.24 5.86 -1.43
N THR A 186 -3.01 6.81 -1.98
CA THR A 186 -3.92 7.67 -1.21
C THR A 186 -5.34 7.15 -1.30
N ILE A 187 -5.91 6.73 -0.17
CA ILE A 187 -7.23 6.10 -0.08
C ILE A 187 -8.13 6.84 0.91
N ARG A 188 -9.44 6.80 0.67
CA ARG A 188 -10.48 7.40 1.52
C ARG A 188 -11.50 6.34 1.90
N ARG A 189 -11.88 6.28 3.18
CA ARG A 189 -12.85 5.30 3.67
C ARG A 189 -14.27 5.63 3.22
N ARG A 190 -15.05 4.61 2.85
CA ARG A 190 -16.49 4.72 2.61
C ARG A 190 -17.25 4.68 3.94
N THR A 191 -17.79 5.81 4.34
CA THR A 191 -18.29 6.04 5.70
C THR A 191 -19.68 5.48 5.98
N LEU A 192 -20.45 5.10 4.95
CA LEU A 192 -21.88 4.76 5.10
C LEU A 192 -22.11 3.58 6.06
N TYR A 193 -21.29 2.53 5.96
CA TYR A 193 -21.39 1.36 6.83
C TYR A 193 -21.16 1.72 8.31
N TYR A 194 -20.10 2.48 8.58
CA TYR A 194 -19.74 2.92 9.93
C TYR A 194 -20.74 3.94 10.50
N ALA A 195 -21.29 4.82 9.66
CA ALA A 195 -22.32 5.75 10.09
C ALA A 195 -23.59 5.01 10.57
N LEU A 196 -24.03 3.99 9.85
CA LEU A 196 -25.23 3.23 10.20
C LEU A 196 -25.01 2.28 11.38
N ASN A 197 -23.84 1.61 11.45
CA ASN A 197 -23.60 0.54 12.43
C ASN A 197 -22.83 0.98 13.68
N LEU A 198 -22.16 2.14 13.68
CA LEU A 198 -21.47 2.68 14.86
C LEU A 198 -22.11 3.98 15.36
N LEU A 199 -22.29 4.99 14.50
CA LEU A 199 -22.78 6.30 14.95
C LEU A 199 -24.24 6.24 15.42
N ILE A 200 -25.14 5.56 14.69
CA ILE A 200 -26.55 5.47 15.09
C ILE A 200 -26.73 4.74 16.43
N PRO A 201 -26.15 3.54 16.67
CA PRO A 201 -26.23 2.89 17.98
C PRO A 201 -25.65 3.73 19.12
N CYS A 202 -24.53 4.41 18.90
CA CYS A 202 -23.93 5.30 19.89
C CYS A 202 -24.87 6.46 20.27
N MET A 203 -25.50 7.10 19.28
CA MET A 203 -26.50 8.16 19.51
C MET A 203 -27.73 7.62 20.27
N LEU A 204 -28.22 6.43 19.91
CA LEU A 204 -29.33 5.78 20.61
C LEU A 204 -28.97 5.47 22.07
N LEU A 205 -27.80 4.90 22.34
CA LEU A 205 -27.33 4.63 23.71
C LEU A 205 -27.20 5.92 24.53
N SER A 206 -26.64 6.99 23.94
CA SER A 206 -26.56 8.30 24.59
C SER A 206 -27.93 8.92 24.89
N SER A 207 -28.95 8.64 24.06
CA SER A 207 -30.31 9.08 24.32
C SER A 207 -30.97 8.29 25.45
N MET A 208 -30.67 6.99 25.58
CA MET A 208 -31.19 6.13 26.64
C MET A 208 -30.63 6.51 28.02
N THR A 209 -29.37 6.95 28.09
CA THR A 209 -28.79 7.45 29.36
C THR A 209 -29.54 8.69 29.85
N LEU A 210 -29.85 9.64 28.97
CA LEU A 210 -30.66 10.82 29.30
C LEU A 210 -32.07 10.43 29.79
N LEU A 211 -32.68 9.43 29.16
CA LEU A 211 -34.01 8.92 29.50
C LEU A 211 -34.06 8.30 30.90
N THR A 212 -32.95 7.73 31.37
CA THR A 212 -32.83 7.17 32.73
C THR A 212 -32.93 8.27 33.80
N PHE A 213 -32.47 9.49 33.49
CA PHE A 213 -32.63 10.64 34.40
C PHE A 213 -34.06 11.19 34.44
N LEU A 214 -34.78 11.10 33.31
CA LEU A 214 -36.17 11.54 33.19
C LEU A 214 -37.17 10.56 33.82
N LEU A 215 -36.81 9.29 33.99
CA LEU A 215 -37.69 8.29 34.59
C LEU A 215 -37.85 8.53 36.11
N PRO A 216 -39.09 8.69 36.61
CA PRO A 216 -39.36 8.86 38.03
C PRO A 216 -38.98 7.60 38.83
N ALA A 217 -38.50 7.80 40.06
CA ALA A 217 -38.03 6.71 40.92
C ALA A 217 -39.14 5.74 41.34
N ASP A 218 -40.40 6.19 41.31
CA ASP A 218 -41.57 5.39 41.71
C ASP A 218 -41.86 4.22 40.76
N SER A 219 -41.28 4.21 39.55
CA SER A 219 -41.47 3.12 38.58
C SER A 219 -40.72 1.83 38.92
N GLY A 220 -39.75 1.83 39.83
CA GLY A 220 -38.94 0.64 40.18
C GLY A 220 -37.95 0.15 39.11
N GLU A 221 -38.19 0.44 37.83
CA GLU A 221 -37.37 -0.03 36.69
C GLU A 221 -36.11 0.81 36.41
N LYS A 222 -35.91 1.91 37.13
CA LYS A 222 -34.80 2.86 36.90
C LYS A 222 -33.41 2.21 37.03
N ILE A 223 -33.24 1.34 38.03
CA ILE A 223 -31.97 0.64 38.27
C ILE A 223 -31.73 -0.41 37.17
N SER A 224 -32.77 -1.12 36.78
CA SER A 224 -32.72 -2.12 35.71
C SER A 224 -32.29 -1.49 34.37
N LEU A 225 -32.90 -0.35 33.99
CA LEU A 225 -32.52 0.41 32.80
C LEU A 225 -31.06 0.92 32.88
N GLY A 226 -30.62 1.42 34.03
CA GLY A 226 -29.24 1.88 34.20
C GLY A 226 -28.20 0.76 34.00
N ILE A 227 -28.46 -0.45 34.52
CA ILE A 227 -27.58 -1.61 34.36
C ILE A 227 -27.55 -2.07 32.90
N THR A 228 -28.69 -2.11 32.21
CA THR A 228 -28.73 -2.54 30.81
C THR A 228 -28.01 -1.57 29.88
N VAL A 229 -28.11 -0.26 30.13
CA VAL A 229 -27.39 0.77 29.37
C VAL A 229 -25.88 0.74 29.64
N LEU A 230 -25.46 0.48 30.88
CA LEU A 230 -24.02 0.32 31.19
C LEU A 230 -23.46 -0.91 30.49
N LEU A 231 -24.17 -2.05 30.55
CA LEU A 231 -23.73 -3.28 29.89
C LEU A 231 -23.65 -3.10 28.37
N SER A 232 -24.65 -2.49 27.74
CA SER A 232 -24.63 -2.26 26.30
C SER A 232 -23.51 -1.31 25.87
N LEU A 233 -23.20 -0.28 26.68
CA LEU A 233 -22.05 0.60 26.46
C LEU A 233 -20.73 -0.19 26.54
N THR A 234 -20.56 -1.06 27.54
CA THR A 234 -19.34 -1.88 27.65
C THR A 234 -19.15 -2.83 26.46
N VAL A 235 -20.23 -3.48 26.00
CA VAL A 235 -20.18 -4.36 24.83
C VAL A 235 -19.87 -3.56 23.56
N PHE A 236 -20.47 -2.38 23.40
CA PHE A 236 -20.18 -1.50 22.27
C PHE A 236 -18.72 -1.03 22.26
N MET A 237 -18.18 -0.59 23.41
CA MET A 237 -16.78 -0.19 23.53
C MET A 237 -15.83 -1.34 23.21
N LEU A 238 -16.13 -2.58 23.63
CA LEU A 238 -15.33 -3.75 23.27
C LEU A 238 -15.33 -4.00 21.75
N LEU A 239 -16.49 -3.89 21.10
CA LEU A 239 -16.59 -4.04 19.64
C LEU A 239 -15.79 -2.98 18.89
N VAL A 240 -15.83 -1.72 19.35
CA VAL A 240 -15.06 -0.63 18.75
C VAL A 240 -13.55 -0.81 19.00
N ALA A 241 -13.16 -1.27 20.19
CA ALA A 241 -11.76 -1.57 20.49
C ALA A 241 -11.18 -2.74 19.66
N GLU A 242 -12.01 -3.69 19.21
CA GLU A 242 -11.56 -4.78 18.34
C GLU A 242 -11.25 -4.35 16.90
N ILE A 243 -11.96 -3.33 16.40
CA ILE A 243 -11.78 -2.83 15.03
C ILE A 243 -10.71 -1.74 14.89
N MET A 244 -10.34 -1.06 15.98
CA MET A 244 -9.37 0.03 15.94
C MET A 244 -7.95 -0.46 16.25
N PRO A 245 -6.91 0.09 15.60
CA PRO A 245 -5.55 -0.20 15.97
C PRO A 245 -5.24 0.20 17.42
N ALA A 246 -4.44 -0.62 18.08
CA ALA A 246 -3.87 -0.32 19.39
C ALA A 246 -2.71 0.69 19.26
N THR A 247 -2.98 1.87 18.71
CA THR A 247 -2.01 2.94 18.52
C THR A 247 -2.26 4.06 19.54
N SER A 248 -1.21 4.47 20.26
CA SER A 248 -1.29 5.60 21.21
C SER A 248 -1.15 6.97 20.55
N ASP A 249 -0.76 7.01 19.27
CA ASP A 249 -0.41 8.23 18.55
C ASP A 249 -1.65 9.08 18.21
N SER A 250 -2.81 8.43 18.13
CA SER A 250 -4.08 9.09 17.86
C SER A 250 -5.24 8.35 18.49
N ILE A 251 -5.93 9.01 19.43
CA ILE A 251 -7.22 8.53 19.94
C ILE A 251 -8.32 9.06 19.01
N PRO A 252 -9.19 8.20 18.46
CA PRO A 252 -10.32 8.64 17.66
C PRO A 252 -11.25 9.56 18.47
N LEU A 253 -11.80 10.58 17.82
CA LEU A 253 -12.71 11.54 18.47
C LEU A 253 -13.93 10.87 19.14
N ILE A 254 -14.36 9.70 18.62
CA ILE A 254 -15.48 8.93 19.17
C ILE A 254 -15.18 8.44 20.60
N GLU A 255 -13.95 8.00 20.89
CA GLU A 255 -13.56 7.61 22.25
C GLU A 255 -13.30 8.83 23.14
N GLY A 256 -12.61 9.85 22.63
CA GLY A 256 -12.21 11.03 23.39
C GLY A 256 -13.38 11.88 23.93
N SER A 257 -14.56 11.76 23.33
CA SER A 257 -15.77 12.47 23.78
C SER A 257 -16.52 11.80 24.95
N THR A 258 -16.11 10.59 25.35
CA THR A 258 -16.79 9.83 26.41
C THR A 258 -16.07 9.85 27.76
N LEU A 259 -14.88 10.45 27.85
CA LEU A 259 -14.18 10.66 29.12
C LEU A 259 -14.51 12.06 29.66
N PRO A 260 -15.32 12.19 30.72
CA PRO A 260 -15.45 13.46 31.43
C PRO A 260 -14.09 13.75 32.10
N VAL A 261 -13.51 14.90 31.74
CA VAL A 261 -12.48 15.57 32.55
C VAL A 261 -13.12 16.08 33.83
#